data_AF-A0A7J9BYS8-F1
#
_entry.id   AF-A0A7J9BYS8-F1
#
_cell.length_a   1.000
_cell.length_b   1.000
_cell.length_c   1.000
_cell.angle_alpha   90.00
_cell.angle_beta   90.00
_cell.angle_gamma   90.00
#
_symmetry.space_group_name_H-M   'P 1'
#
loop_
_entity.id
_entity.type
_entity.pdbx_description
1 polymer ?
#
loop_
_entity_poly.entity_id
_entity_poly.type
_entity_poly.pdbx_seq_one_letter_code
_entity_poly.pdbx_strand_id
1 'polypeptide(L)'
;MGFMDYPVMKKEGGDPRTFPGHEEVLKFLEDFARDFRLMELIRFGHEVVRVELTDEARHKWVVESRTRVTESRWESKGEVFEAVVICNGRDAWPGLQMHSHSYRTPEQFENKVFNHIQVQPICSIFTYNHSAIVVLIGNGSSAKDILKEISPLASQVHQAIRGPDSQLKRLENHDNAWQHSMIECARKDGKVVFQDGSIVDADVIIHC
;
A
#
# COMPACT_ATOMS: atom_id res chain seq x y z
N MET A 1 9.57 -0.72 -12.65
CA MET A 1 8.30 -0.01 -12.89
C MET A 1 7.87 -0.03 -14.36
N GLY A 2 8.77 -0.09 -15.35
CA GLY A 2 8.35 -0.32 -16.74
C GLY A 2 7.77 -1.72 -16.95
N PHE A 3 6.83 -1.84 -17.87
CA PHE A 3 6.31 -3.12 -18.37
C PHE A 3 7.15 -3.60 -19.55
N MET A 4 7.07 -4.89 -19.89
CA MET A 4 7.86 -5.48 -20.99
C MET A 4 7.51 -4.83 -22.34
N ASP A 5 6.25 -4.48 -22.52
CA ASP A 5 5.64 -3.88 -23.71
C ASP A 5 5.43 -2.35 -23.58
N TYR A 6 5.66 -1.79 -22.39
CA TYR A 6 5.57 -0.36 -22.14
C TYR A 6 6.67 0.09 -21.17
N PRO A 7 7.92 0.24 -21.67
CA PRO A 7 9.07 0.55 -20.83
C PRO A 7 9.07 2.02 -20.40
N VAL A 8 9.62 2.31 -19.21
CA VAL A 8 9.88 3.68 -18.79
C VAL A 8 11.02 4.25 -19.63
N MET A 9 10.70 5.19 -20.52
CA MET A 9 11.68 5.86 -21.37
C MET A 9 12.62 6.74 -20.52
N LYS A 10 13.94 6.60 -20.72
CA LYS A 10 14.92 7.52 -20.13
C LYS A 10 14.88 8.85 -20.89
N LYS A 11 14.79 9.97 -20.19
CA LYS A 11 14.86 11.31 -20.81
C LYS A 11 16.20 11.49 -21.53
N GLU A 12 16.17 12.02 -22.75
CA GLU A 12 17.38 12.46 -23.45
C GLU A 12 18.04 13.60 -22.66
N GLY A 13 19.32 13.45 -22.33
CA GLY A 13 20.04 14.32 -21.39
C GLY A 13 20.57 13.61 -20.14
N GLY A 14 20.30 12.30 -20.00
CA GLY A 14 20.98 11.46 -19.01
C GLY A 14 20.68 11.87 -17.58
N ASP A 15 19.41 11.83 -17.20
CA ASP A 15 19.03 11.95 -15.79
C ASP A 15 19.77 10.86 -14.98
N PRO A 16 20.68 11.24 -14.06
CA PRO A 16 21.54 10.30 -13.35
C PRO A 16 20.79 9.57 -12.23
N ARG A 17 19.53 9.93 -11.95
CA ARG A 17 18.74 9.34 -10.87
C ARG A 17 18.41 7.88 -11.19
N THR A 18 18.62 7.01 -10.20
CA THR A 18 18.30 5.58 -10.28
C THR A 18 16.81 5.30 -10.15
N PHE A 19 16.05 6.21 -9.53
CA PHE A 19 14.61 6.04 -9.26
C PHE A 19 13.81 7.27 -9.73
N PRO A 20 12.68 7.06 -10.44
CA PRO A 20 11.81 8.15 -10.85
C PRO A 20 11.08 8.78 -9.66
N GLY A 21 10.79 10.07 -9.74
CA GLY A 21 9.90 10.74 -8.79
C GLY A 21 8.44 10.28 -8.93
N HIS A 22 7.62 10.53 -7.92
CA HIS A 22 6.21 10.11 -7.93
C HIS A 22 5.40 10.77 -9.06
N GLU A 23 5.72 12.01 -9.45
CA GLU A 23 5.11 12.68 -10.61
C GLU A 23 5.45 11.98 -11.92
N GLU A 24 6.67 11.46 -12.05
CA GLU A 24 7.12 10.73 -13.25
C GLU A 24 6.44 9.36 -13.33
N VAL A 25 6.25 8.70 -12.19
CA VAL A 25 5.47 7.46 -12.10
C VAL A 25 4.00 7.70 -12.42
N LEU A 26 3.39 8.77 -11.86
CA LEU A 26 2.01 9.14 -12.16
C LEU A 26 1.83 9.38 -13.67
N LYS A 27 2.70 10.19 -14.26
CA LYS A 27 2.67 10.47 -15.70
C LYS A 27 2.82 9.19 -16.53
N PHE A 28 3.73 8.30 -16.16
CA PHE A 28 3.88 7.01 -16.84
C PHE A 28 2.59 6.18 -16.81
N LEU A 29 1.89 6.12 -15.66
CA LEU A 29 0.62 5.41 -15.53
C LEU A 29 -0.52 6.07 -16.31
N GLU A 30 -0.57 7.40 -16.32
CA GLU A 30 -1.54 8.17 -17.11
C GLU A 30 -1.31 8.00 -18.61
N ASP A 31 -0.06 8.05 -19.06
CA ASP A 31 0.31 7.83 -20.46
C ASP A 31 0.00 6.39 -20.87
N PHE A 32 0.32 5.39 -20.04
CA PHE A 32 -0.09 4.00 -20.26
C PHE A 32 -1.62 3.87 -20.41
N ALA A 33 -2.40 4.42 -19.47
CA ALA A 33 -3.85 4.37 -19.54
C ALA A 33 -4.41 5.08 -20.77
N ARG A 34 -3.75 6.14 -21.26
CA ARG A 34 -4.15 6.89 -22.46
C ARG A 34 -3.82 6.11 -23.74
N ASP A 35 -2.60 5.62 -23.86
CA ASP A 35 -2.10 4.93 -25.06
C ASP A 35 -2.86 3.63 -25.32
N PHE A 36 -3.21 2.91 -24.26
CA PHE A 36 -4.05 1.70 -24.33
C PHE A 36 -5.56 1.99 -24.29
N ARG A 37 -5.96 3.27 -24.33
CA ARG A 37 -7.36 3.73 -24.25
C ARG A 37 -8.14 3.14 -23.07
N LEU A 38 -7.50 2.97 -21.92
CA LEU A 38 -8.17 2.50 -20.70
C LEU A 38 -9.00 3.62 -20.05
N MET A 39 -8.65 4.89 -20.29
CA MET A 39 -9.35 6.05 -19.73
C MET A 39 -10.85 6.06 -20.06
N GLU A 40 -11.26 5.54 -21.22
CA GLU A 40 -12.68 5.47 -21.62
C GLU A 40 -13.46 4.37 -20.88
N LEU A 41 -12.75 3.41 -20.28
CA LEU A 41 -13.32 2.30 -19.52
C LEU A 41 -13.39 2.60 -18.01
N ILE A 42 -12.69 3.63 -17.55
CA ILE A 42 -12.58 3.98 -16.13
C ILE A 42 -13.61 5.05 -15.76
N ARG A 43 -14.39 4.79 -14.71
CA ARG A 43 -15.33 5.75 -14.13
C ARG A 43 -14.78 6.33 -12.84
N PHE A 44 -14.10 7.47 -12.94
CA PHE A 44 -13.67 8.23 -11.76
C PHE A 44 -14.85 8.81 -10.99
N GLY A 45 -14.65 9.09 -9.70
CA GLY A 45 -15.71 9.64 -8.83
C GLY A 45 -16.87 8.68 -8.53
N HIS A 46 -16.73 7.41 -8.88
CA HIS A 46 -17.69 6.35 -8.58
C HIS A 46 -17.12 5.44 -7.49
N GLU A 47 -17.79 5.40 -6.35
CA GLU A 47 -17.41 4.55 -5.23
C GLU A 47 -18.28 3.29 -5.24
N VAL A 48 -17.66 2.12 -5.35
CA VAL A 48 -18.36 0.83 -5.23
C VAL A 48 -18.64 0.55 -3.76
N VAL A 49 -19.92 0.40 -3.41
CA VAL A 49 -20.39 0.22 -2.03
C VAL A 49 -20.92 -1.19 -1.75
N ARG A 50 -21.31 -1.93 -2.79
CA ARG A 50 -21.78 -3.32 -2.67
C ARG A 50 -21.41 -4.12 -3.91
N VAL A 51 -20.98 -5.36 -3.70
CA VAL A 51 -20.78 -6.39 -4.75
C VAL A 51 -21.44 -7.65 -4.24
N GLU A 52 -22.41 -8.19 -4.98
CA GLU A 52 -23.19 -9.35 -4.55
C GLU A 52 -23.46 -10.29 -5.72
N LEU A 53 -23.25 -11.60 -5.51
CA LEU A 53 -23.66 -12.63 -6.45
C LEU A 53 -25.14 -12.96 -6.22
N THR A 54 -25.99 -12.60 -7.18
CA THR A 54 -27.45 -12.71 -7.06
C THR A 54 -28.03 -13.96 -7.71
N ASP A 55 -27.28 -14.60 -8.61
CA ASP A 55 -27.66 -15.84 -9.28
C ASP A 55 -26.38 -16.64 -9.58
N GLU A 56 -26.16 -17.71 -8.82
CA GLU A 56 -24.98 -18.58 -8.97
C GLU A 56 -24.98 -19.35 -10.28
N ALA A 57 -26.16 -19.78 -10.76
CA ALA A 57 -26.28 -20.59 -11.96
C ALA A 57 -26.00 -19.77 -13.24
N ARG A 58 -26.27 -18.46 -13.21
CA ARG A 58 -26.07 -17.55 -14.34
C ARG A 58 -24.91 -16.58 -14.16
N HIS A 59 -24.13 -16.72 -13.09
CA HIS A 59 -23.01 -15.84 -12.74
C HIS A 59 -23.37 -14.35 -12.74
N LYS A 60 -24.53 -13.98 -12.17
CA LYS A 60 -24.97 -12.58 -12.16
C LYS A 60 -24.52 -11.85 -10.90
N TRP A 61 -23.56 -10.96 -11.08
CA TRP A 61 -23.08 -10.05 -10.05
C TRP A 61 -23.82 -8.72 -10.14
N VAL A 62 -24.38 -8.26 -9.03
CA VAL A 62 -24.88 -6.89 -8.89
C VAL A 62 -23.79 -6.07 -8.20
N VAL A 63 -23.36 -5.00 -8.86
CA VAL A 63 -22.43 -4.02 -8.30
C VAL A 63 -23.18 -2.71 -8.11
N GLU A 64 -23.21 -2.24 -6.87
CA GLU A 64 -23.74 -0.92 -6.55
C GLU A 64 -22.61 0.07 -6.38
N SER A 65 -22.70 1.16 -7.13
CA SER A 65 -21.80 2.30 -7.02
C SER A 65 -22.57 3.55 -6.65
N ARG A 66 -21.90 4.50 -5.98
CA ARG A 66 -22.43 5.82 -5.70
C ARG A 66 -21.55 6.92 -6.27
N THR A 67 -22.19 7.99 -6.72
CA THR A 67 -21.53 9.18 -7.25
C THR A 67 -21.96 10.40 -6.46
N ARG A 68 -21.02 11.30 -6.20
CA ARG A 68 -21.31 12.56 -5.49
C ARG A 68 -21.86 13.58 -6.48
N VAL A 69 -23.11 13.99 -6.30
CA VAL A 69 -23.77 14.98 -7.17
C VAL A 69 -23.68 16.37 -6.57
N THR A 70 -23.78 16.49 -5.24
CA THR A 70 -23.52 17.72 -4.49
C THR A 70 -22.73 17.40 -3.22
N GLU A 71 -22.34 18.42 -2.45
CA GLU A 71 -21.60 18.19 -1.20
C GLU A 71 -22.33 17.27 -0.22
N SER A 72 -23.66 17.33 -0.16
CA SER A 72 -24.50 16.58 0.76
C SER A 72 -25.32 15.46 0.12
N ARG A 73 -25.30 15.33 -1.23
CA ARG A 73 -26.13 14.36 -1.95
C ARG A 73 -25.29 13.36 -2.75
N TRP A 74 -25.61 12.10 -2.55
CA TRP A 74 -25.10 10.96 -3.30
C TRP A 74 -26.22 10.30 -4.08
N GLU A 75 -25.88 9.78 -5.25
CA GLU A 75 -26.78 8.96 -6.05
C GLU A 75 -26.17 7.58 -6.24
N SER A 76 -26.99 6.54 -6.04
CA SER A 76 -26.56 5.16 -6.17
C SER A 76 -27.13 4.54 -7.44
N LYS A 77 -26.33 3.69 -8.09
CA LYS A 77 -26.70 2.93 -9.28
C LYS A 77 -26.24 1.48 -9.12
N GLY A 78 -27.17 0.55 -9.35
CA GLY A 78 -26.90 -0.88 -9.45
C GLY A 78 -26.73 -1.30 -10.91
N GLU A 79 -25.69 -2.07 -11.20
CA GLU A 79 -25.40 -2.62 -12.53
C GLU A 79 -25.12 -4.12 -12.42
N VAL A 80 -25.46 -4.88 -13.46
CA VAL A 80 -25.27 -6.33 -13.51
C VAL A 80 -24.06 -6.66 -14.38
N PHE A 81 -23.19 -7.54 -13.87
CA PHE A 81 -22.00 -8.02 -14.55
C PHE A 81 -21.93 -9.55 -14.51
N GLU A 82 -21.26 -10.15 -15.49
CA GLU A 82 -21.00 -11.60 -15.54
C GLU A 82 -19.76 -11.99 -14.73
N ALA A 83 -18.86 -11.03 -14.48
CA ALA A 83 -17.66 -11.21 -13.67
C ALA A 83 -17.29 -9.89 -12.98
N VAL A 84 -16.66 -10.00 -11.81
CA VAL A 84 -16.12 -8.88 -11.05
C VAL A 84 -14.70 -9.19 -10.63
N VAL A 85 -13.77 -8.27 -10.91
CA VAL A 85 -12.37 -8.35 -10.46
C VAL A 85 -12.14 -7.23 -9.44
N ILE A 86 -11.71 -7.57 -8.23
CA ILE A 86 -11.51 -6.60 -7.14
C ILE A 86 -10.03 -6.22 -7.07
N CYS A 87 -9.73 -4.97 -7.40
CA CYS A 87 -8.38 -4.38 -7.37
C CYS A 87 -8.31 -3.22 -6.36
N ASN A 88 -8.95 -3.33 -5.19
CA ASN A 88 -9.08 -2.22 -4.23
C ASN A 88 -7.85 -1.98 -3.33
N GLY A 89 -6.76 -2.70 -3.56
CA GLY A 89 -5.49 -2.48 -2.87
C GLY A 89 -5.49 -2.80 -1.37
N ARG A 90 -6.38 -3.67 -0.88
CA ARG A 90 -6.48 -3.99 0.55
C ARG A 90 -6.27 -5.48 0.83
N ASP A 91 -5.25 -5.83 1.63
CA ASP A 91 -5.17 -7.15 2.25
C ASP A 91 -5.98 -7.17 3.55
N ALA A 92 -6.56 -8.32 3.89
CA ALA A 92 -7.48 -8.52 5.01
C ALA A 92 -6.82 -8.52 6.41
N TRP A 93 -5.73 -7.75 6.57
CA TRP A 93 -4.98 -7.64 7.82
C TRP A 93 -5.51 -6.48 8.68
N PRO A 94 -5.67 -6.66 10.00
CA PRO A 94 -6.38 -5.70 10.85
C PRO A 94 -5.61 -4.41 11.16
N GLY A 95 -4.29 -4.39 11.01
CA GLY A 95 -3.48 -3.19 11.26
C GLY A 95 -3.35 -2.29 10.03
N LEU A 96 -2.51 -1.26 10.14
CA LEU A 96 -2.34 -0.30 9.06
C LEU A 96 -1.38 -0.83 7.99
N GLN A 97 -1.89 -1.01 6.77
CA GLN A 97 -1.08 -1.34 5.59
C GLN A 97 -0.95 -0.12 4.69
N MET A 98 0.28 0.20 4.27
CA MET A 98 0.53 1.29 3.32
C MET A 98 1.70 0.99 2.39
N HIS A 99 1.73 1.65 1.24
CA HIS A 99 2.92 1.64 0.38
C HIS A 99 3.81 2.84 0.70
N SER A 100 5.12 2.69 0.51
CA SER A 100 6.13 3.74 0.65
C SER A 100 5.81 5.01 -0.15
N HIS A 101 5.08 4.93 -1.26
CA HIS A 101 4.68 6.10 -2.06
C HIS A 101 3.55 6.92 -1.42
N SER A 102 2.82 6.35 -0.46
CA SER A 102 1.82 7.04 0.36
C SER A 102 2.46 7.81 1.52
N TYR A 103 3.77 7.62 1.76
CA TYR A 103 4.56 8.39 2.71
C TYR A 103 5.07 9.68 2.03
N ARG A 104 4.59 10.87 2.46
CA ARG A 104 4.94 12.15 1.79
C ARG A 104 5.57 13.21 2.72
N THR A 105 4.94 13.57 3.84
CA THR A 105 5.54 14.46 4.86
C THR A 105 4.90 14.23 6.25
N PRO A 106 5.68 14.31 7.35
CA PRO A 106 5.15 14.19 8.72
C PRO A 106 4.23 15.33 9.18
N GLU A 107 4.47 16.58 8.75
CA GLU A 107 3.91 17.78 9.38
C GLU A 107 2.45 18.10 9.04
N GLN A 108 1.87 17.51 7.98
CA GLN A 108 0.54 17.91 7.48
C GLN A 108 -0.66 17.48 8.34
N PHE A 109 -0.44 16.81 9.48
CA PHE A 109 -1.49 16.14 10.26
C PHE A 109 -1.44 16.41 11.77
N GLU A 110 -0.66 17.42 12.19
CA GLU A 110 -0.66 17.88 13.59
C GLU A 110 -2.07 18.31 14.03
N ASN A 111 -2.51 17.83 15.20
CA ASN A 111 -3.74 18.23 15.91
C ASN A 111 -5.10 17.84 15.30
N LYS A 112 -5.20 16.71 14.59
CA LYS A 112 -6.47 16.20 14.05
C LYS A 112 -6.89 14.88 14.70
N VAL A 113 -7.91 14.91 15.56
CA VAL A 113 -8.55 13.71 16.14
C VAL A 113 -9.69 13.25 15.22
N PHE A 114 -9.62 12.05 14.63
CA PHE A 114 -10.71 11.55 13.78
C PHE A 114 -10.96 10.03 13.92
N ASN A 115 -12.24 9.70 14.12
CA ASN A 115 -12.81 8.37 14.35
C ASN A 115 -13.15 7.59 13.06
N HIS A 116 -12.48 7.84 11.93
CA HIS A 116 -12.72 7.09 10.69
C HIS A 116 -11.42 6.84 9.94
N ILE A 117 -11.24 5.57 9.55
CA ILE A 117 -10.07 4.99 8.90
C ILE A 117 -9.83 5.72 7.56
N GLN A 118 -8.94 6.70 7.58
CA GLN A 118 -8.28 7.25 6.40
C GLN A 118 -6.77 7.10 6.59
N VAL A 119 -6.12 6.66 5.52
CA VAL A 119 -4.68 6.47 5.32
C VAL A 119 -3.87 7.46 6.17
N GLN A 120 -3.26 6.96 7.25
CA GLN A 120 -2.41 7.75 8.14
C GLN A 120 -0.96 7.68 7.63
N PRO A 121 -0.19 8.78 7.62
CA PRO A 121 1.26 8.69 7.59
C PRO A 121 1.79 8.16 8.93
N ILE A 122 2.80 7.30 8.84
CA ILE A 122 3.55 6.66 9.95
C ILE A 122 3.78 7.61 11.13
N CYS A 123 4.25 8.84 10.91
CA CYS A 123 4.63 9.72 12.01
C CYS A 123 3.48 10.01 13.00
N SER A 124 2.23 10.13 12.57
CA SER A 124 1.12 10.35 13.52
C SER A 124 0.79 9.13 14.38
N ILE A 125 1.17 7.91 13.96
CA ILE A 125 1.04 6.69 14.77
C ILE A 125 2.07 6.69 15.88
N PHE A 126 3.31 7.08 15.59
CA PHE A 126 4.41 7.03 16.55
C PHE A 126 4.48 8.23 17.50
N THR A 127 3.92 9.39 17.14
CA THR A 127 3.78 10.53 18.07
C THR A 127 2.88 10.17 19.27
N TYR A 128 1.95 9.23 19.11
CA TYR A 128 1.00 8.81 20.15
C TYR A 128 1.20 7.37 20.65
N ASN A 129 2.10 6.60 20.05
CA ASN A 129 2.38 5.22 20.45
C ASN A 129 3.84 4.81 20.20
N HIS A 130 4.71 5.09 21.18
CA HIS A 130 6.10 4.61 21.21
C HIS A 130 6.23 3.07 21.31
N SER A 131 5.11 2.34 21.43
CA SER A 131 5.10 0.87 21.53
C SER A 131 4.88 0.16 20.18
N ALA A 132 4.70 0.90 19.09
CA ALA A 132 4.29 0.32 17.82
C ALA A 132 5.39 -0.54 17.17
N ILE A 133 4.99 -1.70 16.65
CA ILE A 133 5.83 -2.67 15.94
C ILE A 133 5.57 -2.57 14.44
N VAL A 134 6.62 -2.35 13.65
CA VAL A 134 6.51 -2.06 12.22
C VAL A 134 7.16 -3.15 11.39
N VAL A 135 6.49 -3.58 10.33
CA VAL A 135 7.06 -4.48 9.31
C VAL A 135 7.30 -3.71 8.02
N LEU A 136 8.55 -3.68 7.54
CA LEU A 136 8.93 -3.13 6.24
C LEU A 136 9.12 -4.25 5.23
N ILE A 137 8.34 -4.29 4.16
CA ILE A 137 8.49 -5.28 3.09
C ILE A 137 9.33 -4.67 1.99
N GLY A 138 10.60 -5.07 1.87
CA GLY A 138 11.51 -4.58 0.84
C GLY A 138 12.87 -4.13 1.39
N ASN A 139 13.87 -4.05 0.51
CA ASN A 139 15.25 -3.64 0.83
C ASN A 139 15.79 -2.56 -0.14
N GLY A 140 14.88 -1.87 -0.85
CA GLY A 140 15.22 -0.76 -1.73
C GLY A 140 15.66 0.50 -0.97
N SER A 141 15.94 1.57 -1.70
CA SER A 141 16.25 2.89 -1.11
C SER A 141 15.14 3.36 -0.18
N SER A 142 13.87 3.26 -0.60
CA SER A 142 12.71 3.64 0.20
C SER A 142 12.66 2.90 1.53
N ALA A 143 12.93 1.58 1.55
CA ALA A 143 12.96 0.82 2.78
C ALA A 143 14.04 1.31 3.74
N LYS A 144 15.23 1.66 3.22
CA LYS A 144 16.36 2.13 4.02
C LYS A 144 16.15 3.54 4.57
N ASP A 145 15.54 4.43 3.78
CA ASP A 145 15.24 5.79 4.22
C ASP A 145 14.14 5.78 5.28
N ILE A 146 13.05 5.03 5.05
CA ILE A 146 11.98 4.84 6.03
C ILE A 146 12.54 4.18 7.29
N LEU A 147 13.35 3.13 7.18
CA LEU A 147 13.97 2.46 8.34
C LEU A 147 14.70 3.46 9.25
N LYS A 148 15.52 4.35 8.68
CA LYS A 148 16.25 5.36 9.45
C LYS A 148 15.33 6.31 10.19
N GLU A 149 14.21 6.68 9.58
CA GLU A 149 13.25 7.63 10.14
C GLU A 149 12.35 7.00 11.21
N ILE A 150 11.94 5.74 11.02
CA ILE A 150 11.03 5.05 11.96
C ILE A 150 11.74 4.36 13.12
N SER A 151 12.99 3.93 12.94
CA SER A 151 13.76 3.26 14.00
C SER A 151 13.78 4.03 15.32
N PRO A 152 14.01 5.36 15.37
CA PRO A 152 13.99 6.08 16.64
C PRO A 152 12.59 6.28 17.24
N LEU A 153 11.51 5.99 16.49
CA LEU A 153 10.13 6.27 16.89
C LEU A 153 9.34 5.01 17.27
N ALA A 154 9.66 3.88 16.64
CA ALA A 154 9.01 2.59 16.83
C ALA A 154 9.62 1.79 17.99
N SER A 155 8.84 0.89 18.58
CA SER A 155 9.37 -0.08 19.54
C SER A 155 10.25 -1.11 18.87
N GLN A 156 9.79 -1.62 17.72
CA GLN A 156 10.50 -2.62 16.93
C GLN A 156 10.24 -2.39 15.44
N VAL A 157 11.25 -2.67 14.61
CA VAL A 157 11.16 -2.62 13.16
C VAL A 157 11.64 -3.95 12.56
N HIS A 158 10.84 -4.57 11.72
CA HIS A 158 11.11 -5.87 11.11
C HIS A 158 11.12 -5.74 9.59
N GLN A 159 12.29 -5.83 8.98
CA GLN A 159 12.47 -5.72 7.54
C GLN A 159 12.40 -7.11 6.87
N ALA A 160 11.33 -7.39 6.14
CA ALA A 160 11.18 -8.58 5.31
C ALA A 160 11.89 -8.39 3.97
N ILE A 161 12.84 -9.26 3.63
CA ILE A 161 13.58 -9.19 2.36
C ILE A 161 13.44 -10.45 1.51
N ARG A 162 13.51 -10.29 0.18
CA ARG A 162 13.53 -11.41 -0.77
C ARG A 162 14.97 -11.80 -1.08
N GLY A 163 15.40 -13.00 -0.71
CA GLY A 163 16.72 -13.51 -1.09
C GLY A 163 17.13 -14.80 -0.37
N PRO A 164 18.12 -15.53 -0.91
CA PRO A 164 18.58 -16.82 -0.38
C PRO A 164 19.28 -16.72 0.99
N ASP A 165 19.73 -15.52 1.38
CA ASP A 165 20.49 -15.27 2.61
C ASP A 165 19.68 -14.47 3.64
N SER A 166 18.36 -14.66 3.62
CA SER A 166 17.40 -13.88 4.42
C SER A 166 17.15 -14.51 5.79
N GLN A 167 18.21 -14.85 6.51
CA GLN A 167 18.08 -15.30 7.90
C GLN A 167 17.78 -14.12 8.83
N LEU A 168 17.13 -14.44 9.97
CA LEU A 168 16.90 -13.49 11.04
C LEU A 168 18.24 -12.91 11.52
N LYS A 169 18.43 -11.62 11.33
CA LYS A 169 19.60 -10.90 11.85
C LYS A 169 19.22 -9.51 12.32
N ARG A 170 19.84 -9.04 13.39
CA ARG A 170 19.70 -7.63 13.80
C ARG A 170 20.38 -6.74 12.76
N LEU A 171 19.75 -5.63 12.39
CA LEU A 171 20.32 -4.68 11.45
C LEU A 171 21.41 -3.85 12.15
N GLU A 172 22.56 -3.72 11.51
CA GLU A 172 23.67 -2.92 12.03
C GLU A 172 23.24 -1.46 12.16
N ASN A 173 23.67 -0.80 13.25
CA ASN A 173 23.35 0.60 13.59
C ASN A 173 21.90 0.86 14.05
N HIS A 174 21.08 -0.18 14.24
CA HIS A 174 19.71 -0.05 14.74
C HIS A 174 19.46 -1.02 15.89
N ASP A 175 19.26 -0.50 17.09
CA ASP A 175 19.12 -1.36 18.27
C ASP A 175 17.81 -2.15 18.31
N ASN A 176 16.79 -1.65 17.63
CA ASN A 176 15.43 -2.17 17.63
C ASN A 176 14.97 -2.62 16.22
N ALA A 177 15.92 -2.94 15.33
CA ALA A 177 15.57 -3.38 13.98
C ALA A 177 16.16 -4.74 13.63
N TRP A 178 15.34 -5.58 13.01
CA TRP A 178 15.69 -6.92 12.55
C TRP A 178 15.36 -7.09 11.08
N GLN A 179 16.19 -7.84 10.38
CA GLN A 179 15.94 -8.32 9.04
C GLN A 179 15.45 -9.76 9.12
N HIS A 180 14.40 -10.06 8.36
CA HIS A 180 13.78 -11.37 8.25
C HIS A 180 13.77 -11.84 6.79
N SER A 181 13.48 -13.11 6.62
CA SER A 181 13.02 -13.70 5.37
C SER A 181 11.71 -13.06 4.87
N MET A 182 11.26 -13.46 3.68
CA MET A 182 9.97 -13.02 3.17
C MET A 182 8.84 -13.43 4.11
N ILE A 183 7.78 -12.62 4.14
CA ILE A 183 6.54 -12.96 4.83
C ILE A 183 5.93 -14.19 4.15
N GLU A 184 5.62 -15.21 4.95
CA GLU A 184 4.83 -16.37 4.55
C GLU A 184 3.34 -16.01 4.53
N CYS A 185 2.83 -15.45 5.62
CA CYS A 185 1.46 -14.95 5.69
C CYS A 185 1.26 -13.91 6.79
N ALA A 186 0.24 -13.06 6.61
CA ALA A 186 -0.30 -12.20 7.65
C ALA A 186 -1.63 -12.78 8.15
N ARG A 187 -1.74 -12.99 9.46
CA ARG A 187 -2.88 -13.64 10.12
C ARG A 187 -3.91 -12.60 10.56
N LYS A 188 -5.16 -13.05 10.71
CA LYS A 188 -6.30 -12.21 11.14
C LYS A 188 -6.20 -11.73 12.59
N ASP A 189 -5.32 -12.33 13.38
CA ASP A 189 -5.04 -11.96 14.78
C ASP A 189 -3.99 -10.85 14.91
N GLY A 190 -3.53 -10.27 13.79
CA GLY A 190 -2.49 -9.22 13.77
C GLY A 190 -1.08 -9.75 13.54
N LYS A 191 -0.85 -11.06 13.63
CA LYS A 191 0.48 -11.63 13.54
C LYS A 191 0.98 -11.77 12.11
N VAL A 192 2.25 -11.45 11.90
CA VAL A 192 2.99 -11.66 10.64
C VAL A 192 3.95 -12.82 10.81
N VAL A 193 3.85 -13.82 9.93
CA VAL A 193 4.69 -15.02 9.91
C VAL A 193 5.71 -14.90 8.79
N PHE A 194 6.98 -15.11 9.11
CA PHE A 194 8.09 -15.08 8.15
C PHE A 194 8.51 -16.51 7.78
N GLN A 195 9.11 -16.69 6.60
CA GLN A 195 9.57 -18.00 6.10
C GLN A 195 10.68 -18.64 6.95
N ASP A 196 11.37 -17.85 7.76
CA ASP A 196 12.36 -18.28 8.75
C ASP A 196 11.73 -18.84 10.04
N GLY A 197 10.39 -18.86 10.11
CA GLY A 197 9.61 -19.38 11.24
C GLY A 197 9.38 -18.37 12.35
N SER A 198 9.94 -17.15 12.27
CA SER A 198 9.66 -16.10 13.24
C SER A 198 8.25 -15.54 13.05
N ILE A 199 7.69 -15.02 14.15
CA ILE A 199 6.33 -14.46 14.19
C ILE A 199 6.38 -13.14 14.95
N VAL A 200 5.80 -12.09 14.38
CA VAL A 200 5.75 -10.75 14.96
C VAL A 200 4.30 -10.29 15.09
N ASP A 201 3.97 -9.65 16.20
CA ASP A 201 2.69 -8.97 16.38
C ASP A 201 2.82 -7.55 15.85
N ALA A 202 2.41 -7.33 14.59
CA ALA A 202 2.68 -6.07 13.92
C ALA A 202 1.49 -5.10 14.11
N ASP A 203 1.79 -3.81 14.25
CA ASP A 203 0.79 -2.74 14.25
C ASP A 203 0.68 -2.09 12.87
N VAL A 204 1.80 -2.05 12.14
CA VAL A 204 1.91 -1.42 10.82
C VAL A 204 2.72 -2.30 9.86
N ILE A 205 2.24 -2.43 8.62
CA ILE A 205 2.97 -3.04 7.49
C ILE A 205 3.18 -1.99 6.40
N ILE A 206 4.42 -1.81 5.95
CA ILE A 206 4.79 -0.85 4.91
C ILE A 206 5.44 -1.58 3.75
N HIS A 207 4.86 -1.47 2.56
CA HIS A 207 5.43 -1.99 1.33
C HIS A 207 6.43 -1.01 0.74
N CYS A 208 7.68 -1.41 0.60
CA CYS A 208 8.82 -0.56 0.23
C CYS A 208 9.46 -0.96 -1.09
#